data_AF-A0A958S901-F1
#
_entry.id   AF-A0A958S901-F1
#
_cell.length_a   1.000
_cell.length_b   1.000
_cell.length_c   1.000
_cell.angle_alpha   90.00
_cell.angle_beta   90.00
_cell.angle_gamma   90.00
#
_symmetry.space_group_name_H-M   'P 1'
#
loop_
_entity.id
_entity.type
_entity.pdbx_description
1 polymer ?
#
loop_
_entity_poly.entity_id
_entity_poly.type
_entity_poly.pdbx_seq_one_letter_code
_entity_poly.pdbx_strand_id
1 'polypeptide(L)'
;MKKYIVELIGTYFLIFVGCGAMVINTEMNGVITHAGVAMSWGLIVMVLIYSLGEISGAHLNPAVTIGFLVAKRFKWKEVTPYVFSQLVGALLAAYSLKLLFPNNET
;
A
#
# COMPACT_ATOMS: atom_id res chain seq x y z
N MET A 1 7.30 -14.30 10.85
CA MET A 1 7.26 -12.96 11.47
C MET A 1 7.76 -11.88 10.52
N LYS A 2 9.00 -11.95 10.01
CA LYS A 2 9.56 -10.94 9.09
C LYS A 2 8.63 -10.55 7.92
N LYS A 3 8.05 -11.53 7.23
CA LYS A 3 7.10 -11.29 6.11
C LYS A 3 5.85 -10.48 6.48
N TYR A 4 5.31 -10.64 7.68
CA TYR A 4 4.12 -9.91 8.12
C TYR A 4 4.45 -8.44 8.40
N ILE A 5 5.61 -8.17 8.99
CA ILE A 5 6.12 -6.81 9.20
C ILE A 5 6.36 -6.14 7.84
N VAL A 6 6.93 -6.88 6.89
CA VAL A 6 7.18 -6.39 5.54
C VAL A 6 5.88 -6.06 4.79
N GLU A 7 4.85 -6.90 4.90
CA GLU A 7 3.53 -6.61 4.32
C GLU A 7 2.88 -5.38 4.95
N LEU A 8 3.02 -5.19 6.27
CA LEU A 8 2.55 -3.98 6.95
C LEU A 8 3.28 -2.73 6.45
N ILE A 9 4.63 -2.75 6.44
CA ILE A 9 5.44 -1.61 6.01
C ILE A 9 5.20 -1.30 4.52
N GLY A 10 5.15 -2.33 3.68
CA GLY A 10 4.91 -2.15 2.26
C GLY A 10 3.52 -1.57 2.00
N THR A 11 2.48 -2.09 2.66
CA THR A 11 1.12 -1.54 2.49
C THR A 11 1.01 -0.12 3.03
N TYR A 12 1.71 0.19 4.14
CA TYR A 12 1.82 1.56 4.64
C TYR A 12 2.36 2.51 3.56
N PHE A 13 3.53 2.21 2.99
CA PHE A 13 4.13 3.09 1.98
C PHE A 13 3.30 3.17 0.69
N LEU A 14 2.70 2.06 0.28
CA LEU A 14 1.81 2.02 -0.88
C LEU A 14 0.65 3.03 -0.72
N ILE A 15 -0.05 2.97 0.41
CA ILE A 15 -1.18 3.88 0.68
C ILE A 15 -0.70 5.31 0.94
N PHE A 16 0.39 5.47 1.71
CA PHE A 16 0.91 6.79 2.05
C PHE A 16 1.33 7.58 0.81
N VAL A 17 2.05 6.96 -0.13
CA VAL A 17 2.50 7.62 -1.36
C VAL A 17 1.35 7.78 -2.35
N GLY A 18 0.55 6.74 -2.57
CA GLY A 18 -0.56 6.78 -3.53
C GLY A 18 -1.64 7.79 -3.15
N CYS A 19 -2.15 7.72 -1.92
CA CYS A 19 -3.13 8.68 -1.42
C CYS A 19 -2.50 10.06 -1.17
N GLY A 20 -1.25 10.12 -0.69
CA GLY A 20 -0.54 11.38 -0.51
C GLY A 20 -0.39 12.17 -1.81
N ALA A 21 -0.15 11.50 -2.94
CA ALA A 21 -0.13 12.14 -4.25
C ALA A 21 -1.49 12.78 -4.60
N MET A 22 -2.62 12.14 -4.24
CA MET A 22 -3.96 12.72 -4.45
C MET A 22 -4.21 13.93 -3.55
N VAL A 23 -3.85 13.82 -2.27
CA VAL A 23 -3.96 14.93 -1.30
C VAL A 23 -3.17 16.14 -1.78
N ILE A 24 -1.90 15.96 -2.12
CA ILE A 24 -1.03 17.04 -2.62
C ILE A 24 -1.56 17.61 -3.93
N ASN A 25 -2.05 16.76 -4.84
CA ASN A 25 -2.63 17.24 -6.09
C ASN A 25 -3.83 18.16 -5.84
N THR A 26 -4.65 17.85 -4.82
CA THR A 26 -5.81 18.67 -4.45
C THR A 26 -5.38 19.99 -3.80
N GLU A 27 -4.45 19.94 -2.83
CA GLU A 27 -3.94 21.13 -2.12
C GLU A 27 -3.19 22.10 -3.06
N MET A 28 -2.53 21.57 -4.09
CA MET A 28 -1.70 22.34 -5.01
C MET A 28 -2.40 22.64 -6.35
N ASN A 29 -3.73 22.70 -6.35
CA ASN A 29 -4.55 23.06 -7.52
C ASN A 29 -4.25 22.23 -8.79
N GLY A 30 -4.04 20.92 -8.63
CA GLY A 30 -3.90 19.97 -9.74
C GLY A 30 -2.49 19.84 -10.33
N VAL A 31 -1.45 20.34 -9.66
CA VAL A 31 -0.07 20.37 -10.21
C VAL A 31 0.49 19.00 -10.59
N ILE A 32 0.08 17.92 -9.90
CA ILE A 32 0.57 16.56 -10.16
C ILE A 32 -0.14 15.97 -11.39
N THR A 33 -1.37 16.40 -11.69
CA THR A 33 -2.26 15.87 -12.73
C THR A 33 -2.72 14.42 -12.48
N HIS A 34 -3.77 13.98 -13.17
CA HIS A 34 -4.23 12.58 -13.10
C HIS A 34 -3.14 11.58 -13.52
N ALA A 35 -2.36 11.93 -14.56
CA ALA A 35 -1.28 11.07 -15.04
C ALA A 35 -0.16 10.94 -14.00
N GLY A 36 0.21 12.04 -13.33
CA GLY A 36 1.22 12.00 -12.28
C GLY A 36 0.79 11.19 -11.06
N VAL A 37 -0.47 11.30 -10.63
CA VAL A 37 -1.03 10.47 -9.55
C VAL A 37 -0.97 8.99 -9.93
N ALA A 38 -1.37 8.64 -11.16
CA ALA A 38 -1.30 7.26 -11.65
C ALA A 38 0.15 6.74 -11.69
N MET A 39 1.11 7.58 -12.11
CA MET A 39 2.53 7.24 -12.06
C MET A 39 3.02 7.02 -10.62
N SER A 40 2.61 7.85 -9.66
CA SER A 40 2.98 7.67 -8.24
C SER A 40 2.54 6.30 -7.71
N TRP A 41 1.31 5.87 -7.99
CA TRP A 41 0.82 4.53 -7.64
C TRP A 41 1.65 3.41 -8.29
N GLY A 42 1.95 3.51 -9.59
CA GLY A 42 2.73 2.49 -10.29
C GLY A 42 4.17 2.39 -9.78
N LEU A 43 4.84 3.54 -9.62
CA LEU A 43 6.23 3.60 -9.19
C LEU A 43 6.42 3.10 -7.75
N ILE A 44 5.51 3.44 -6.83
CA ILE A 44 5.64 2.95 -5.46
C ILE A 44 5.44 1.43 -5.39
N VAL A 45 4.48 0.87 -6.13
CA VAL A 45 4.31 -0.59 -6.22
C VAL A 45 5.58 -1.25 -6.76
N MET A 46 6.17 -0.71 -7.83
CA MET A 46 7.42 -1.22 -8.40
C MET A 46 8.56 -1.22 -7.38
N VAL A 47 8.78 -0.10 -6.68
CA VAL A 47 9.83 0.02 -5.66
C VAL A 47 9.64 -1.01 -4.55
N LEU A 48 8.40 -1.18 -4.07
CA LEU A 48 8.10 -2.11 -3.00
C LEU A 48 8.26 -3.57 -3.42
N ILE A 49 7.84 -3.93 -4.65
CA ILE A 49 8.04 -5.29 -5.17
C ILE A 49 9.54 -5.61 -5.28
N TYR A 50 10.35 -4.71 -5.85
CA TYR A 50 11.79 -4.94 -5.96
C TYR A 50 12.50 -4.98 -4.61
N SER A 51 12.03 -4.20 -3.63
CA SER A 51 12.69 -4.08 -2.33
C SER A 51 12.27 -5.16 -1.33
N LEU A 52 11.01 -5.60 -1.40
CA LEU A 52 10.36 -6.43 -0.36
C LEU A 52 9.89 -7.79 -0.88
N GLY A 53 9.93 -8.01 -2.19
CA GLY A 53 9.44 -9.21 -2.87
C GLY A 53 10.11 -10.49 -2.39
N GLU A 54 11.44 -10.49 -2.20
CA GLU A 54 12.18 -11.66 -1.75
C GLU A 54 11.77 -12.15 -0.35
N ILE A 55 11.26 -11.26 0.51
CA ILE A 55 10.94 -11.58 1.91
C ILE A 55 9.49 -12.05 2.07
N SER A 56 8.56 -11.39 1.40
CA SER A 56 7.11 -11.58 1.62
C SER A 56 6.33 -12.04 0.39
N GLY A 57 6.92 -11.94 -0.80
CA GLY A 57 6.21 -12.00 -2.07
C GLY A 57 5.58 -10.66 -2.48
N ALA A 58 5.65 -9.63 -1.62
CA ALA A 58 5.08 -8.30 -1.82
C ALA A 58 3.63 -8.36 -2.32
N HIS A 59 2.75 -9.03 -1.57
CA HIS A 59 1.33 -9.08 -1.91
C HIS A 59 0.70 -7.70 -1.75
N LEU A 60 0.96 -7.04 -0.61
CA LEU A 60 0.58 -5.67 -0.27
C LEU A 60 -0.93 -5.36 -0.45
N ASN A 61 -1.73 -6.42 -0.56
CA ASN A 61 -3.13 -6.37 -0.98
C ASN A 61 -3.83 -7.69 -0.61
N PRO A 62 -4.98 -7.62 0.08
CA PRO A 62 -5.78 -8.79 0.41
C PRO A 62 -6.24 -9.60 -0.81
N ALA A 63 -6.67 -8.92 -1.89
CA ALA A 63 -7.13 -9.57 -3.11
C ALA A 63 -5.99 -10.33 -3.81
N VAL A 64 -4.78 -9.76 -3.83
CA VAL A 64 -3.58 -10.45 -4.35
C VAL A 64 -3.27 -11.69 -3.50
N THR A 65 -3.31 -11.56 -2.17
CA THR A 65 -3.09 -12.68 -1.25
C THR A 65 -4.08 -13.83 -1.48
N ILE A 66 -5.36 -13.49 -1.66
CA ILE A 66 -6.41 -14.47 -2.00
C ILE A 66 -6.19 -15.06 -3.40
N GLY A 67 -5.76 -14.26 -4.37
CA GLY A 67 -5.42 -14.74 -5.72
C GLY A 67 -4.31 -15.78 -5.69
N PHE A 68 -3.25 -15.54 -4.92
CA PHE A 68 -2.15 -16.50 -4.74
C PHE A 68 -2.60 -17.77 -4.02
N LEU A 69 -3.50 -17.66 -3.04
CA LEU A 69 -4.13 -18.81 -2.41
C LEU A 69 -4.91 -19.66 -3.42
N VAL A 70 -5.79 -19.03 -4.23
CA VAL A 70 -6.60 -19.72 -5.24
C VAL A 70 -5.70 -20.39 -6.29
N ALA A 71 -4.60 -19.73 -6.66
CA ALA A 71 -3.58 -20.30 -7.54
C ALA A 71 -2.74 -21.42 -6.89
N LYS A 72 -3.02 -21.81 -5.64
CA LYS A 72 -2.26 -22.78 -4.83
C LYS A 72 -0.79 -22.42 -4.67
N ARG A 73 -0.47 -21.12 -4.74
CA ARG A 73 0.88 -20.56 -4.55
C ARG A 73 1.09 -19.99 -3.14
N PHE A 74 0.09 -20.09 -2.27
CA PHE A 74 0.15 -19.56 -0.91
C PHE A 74 -0.64 -20.41 0.08
N LYS A 75 -0.21 -20.42 1.34
CA LYS A 75 -0.79 -21.26 2.39
C LYS A 75 -1.98 -20.56 3.03
N TRP A 76 -3.11 -21.26 3.14
CA TRP A 76 -4.33 -20.75 3.80
C TRP A 76 -4.08 -20.15 5.19
N LYS A 77 -3.25 -20.82 6.01
CA LYS A 77 -2.93 -20.37 7.37
C LYS A 77 -2.20 -19.02 7.42
N GLU A 78 -1.63 -18.57 6.30
CA GLU A 78 -0.86 -17.32 6.22
C GLU A 78 -1.68 -16.15 5.67
N VAL A 79 -2.88 -16.43 5.15
CA VAL A 79 -3.77 -15.41 4.58
C VAL A 79 -4.24 -14.43 5.65
N THR A 80 -4.78 -14.91 6.77
CA THR A 80 -5.31 -14.03 7.82
C THR A 80 -4.24 -13.10 8.40
N PRO A 81 -3.03 -13.58 8.77
CA PRO A 81 -1.95 -12.69 9.21
C PRO A 81 -1.53 -11.67 8.14
N TYR A 82 -1.46 -12.05 6.86
CA TYR A 82 -1.12 -11.13 5.77
C TYR A 82 -2.16 -10.03 5.63
N VAL A 83 -3.44 -10.40 5.53
CA VAL A 83 -4.55 -9.46 5.39
C VAL A 83 -4.59 -8.50 6.58
N PHE A 84 -4.42 -9.02 7.80
CA PHE A 84 -4.38 -8.18 8.99
C PHE A 84 -3.21 -7.17 8.94
N SER A 85 -2.00 -7.63 8.59
CA SER A 85 -0.84 -6.75 8.42
C SER A 85 -1.06 -5.67 7.37
N GLN A 86 -1.65 -6.02 6.23
CA GLN A 86 -1.97 -5.08 5.14
C GLN A 86 -2.98 -4.03 5.60
N LEU A 87 -4.06 -4.45 6.25
CA LEU A 87 -5.10 -3.54 6.76
C LEU A 87 -4.54 -2.58 7.81
N VAL A 88 -3.74 -3.07 8.75
CA VAL A 88 -3.09 -2.22 9.75
C VAL A 88 -2.15 -1.21 9.08
N GLY A 89 -1.33 -1.65 8.12
CA GLY A 89 -0.44 -0.76 7.37
C GLY A 89 -1.21 0.35 6.63
N ALA A 90 -2.29 -0.02 5.94
CA ALA A 90 -3.16 0.92 5.23
C ALA A 90 -3.81 1.95 6.17
N LEU A 91 -4.35 1.50 7.31
CA LEU A 91 -4.98 2.38 8.30
C LEU A 91 -3.98 3.36 8.91
N LEU A 92 -2.78 2.89 9.25
CA LEU A 92 -1.72 3.75 9.77
C LEU A 92 -1.31 4.82 8.74
N ALA A 93 -1.21 4.46 7.46
CA ALA A 93 -0.88 5.40 6.39
C ALA A 93 -1.97 6.46 6.19
N ALA A 94 -3.23 6.03 6.13
CA ALA A 94 -4.36 6.95 6.03
C ALA A 94 -4.44 7.91 7.22
N TYR A 95 -4.22 7.40 8.44
CA TYR A 95 -4.19 8.22 9.65
C TYR A 95 -3.02 9.22 9.65
N SER A 96 -1.82 8.78 9.24
CA SER A 96 -0.66 9.68 9.06
C SER A 96 -0.98 10.81 8.09
N LEU A 97 -1.59 10.51 6.93
CA LEU A 97 -1.98 11.54 5.97
C LEU A 97 -3.01 12.51 6.55
N LYS A 98 -4.01 12.00 7.29
CA LYS A 98 -5.01 12.89 7.93
C LYS A 98 -4.40 13.80 8.99
N LEU A 99 -3.39 13.33 9.73
CA LEU A 99 -2.66 14.17 10.68
C LEU A 99 -1.80 15.25 9.99
N LEU A 100 -1.19 14.91 8.85
CA LEU A 100 -0.37 15.86 8.08
C LEU A 100 -1.22 16.89 7.34
N PHE A 101 -2.42 16.49 6.89
CA PHE A 101 -3.34 17.32 6.12
C PHE A 101 -4.74 17.32 6.76
N PRO A 102 -4.91 17.94 7.94
CA PRO A 102 -6.15 17.84 8.72
C PRO A 102 -7.36 18.47 8.01
N ASN A 103 -7.13 19.56 7.28
CA ASN A 103 -8.16 20.32 6.57
C ASN A 103 -8.47 19.78 5.18
N ASN A 104 -7.71 18.79 4.71
CA ASN A 104 -7.98 18.18 3.42
C ASN A 104 -9.26 17.32 3.50
N GLU A 105 -10.15 17.53 2.54
CA GLU A 105 -11.49 16.91 2.48
C GLU A 105 -11.52 15.63 1.63
N THR A 106 -10.46 15.35 0.87
CA THR A 106 -10.28 14.12 0.10
C THR A 106 -9.70 12.98 0.94
#